data_AF-A0A7X7R6U8-F1
#
_entry.id   AF-A0A7X7R6U8-F1
#
_cell.length_a   1.000
_cell.length_b   1.000
_cell.length_c   1.000
_cell.angle_alpha   90.00
_cell.angle_beta   90.00
_cell.angle_gamma   90.00
#
_symmetry.space_group_name_H-M   'P 1'
#
loop_
_entity.id
_entity.type
_entity.pdbx_description
1 polymer ?
#
loop_
_entity_poly.entity_id
_entity_poly.type
_entity_poly.pdbx_seq_one_letter_code
_entity_poly.pdbx_strand_id
1 'polypeptide(L)'
;VLSGNRNFEARIHPNIRANYLASPPLVVAFALAGRANIDLTTEPLGTGSDGEPVFLRELWPSSDEIAEVMPFATDPATYRRLYADFTRDHDLWNAIAAPSGQVYDWPPSTNIAKPPFFDGFSMTPAPVGDIHDAKALLLLGDSVTTDHISPAGSFRETSPAGHWLLEQGVPREAFNSYGSRRGNHDVMVRGTFANVRVKNLMLPLNPDGTRVEGGYTLIDGEQTTVYDAATHYMARGVPTIVFAGEEYGTGSSRDWAAKGTALLGVKAVVAKSFERIHRSNLVGMGVLPLQFAAADSWQSLGLDGSEHFTLEGIASGLEPQQTLTLQVRRADGSTLAVPLLCRIDTPIEIEYYRHGGILPYVLREILAD
;
A
#
# COMPACT_ATOMS: atom_id res chain seq x y z
N VAL A 1 14.53 -12.94 -13.86
CA VAL A 1 13.86 -14.13 -13.27
C VAL A 1 14.21 -14.16 -11.79
N LEU A 2 13.30 -14.53 -10.90
CA LEU A 2 13.55 -14.57 -9.46
C LEU A 2 12.82 -15.73 -8.78
N SER A 3 13.35 -16.16 -7.64
CA SER A 3 12.76 -17.19 -6.76
C SER A 3 11.94 -16.60 -5.61
N GLY A 4 11.49 -15.36 -5.78
CA GLY A 4 10.54 -14.73 -4.87
C GLY A 4 9.10 -15.17 -5.16
N ASN A 5 8.15 -14.43 -4.60
CA ASN A 5 6.72 -14.73 -4.70
C ASN A 5 5.89 -13.63 -5.37
N ARG A 6 6.54 -12.57 -5.90
CA ARG A 6 5.87 -11.42 -6.53
C ARG A 6 6.70 -10.84 -7.66
N ASN A 7 6.04 -10.41 -8.73
CA ASN A 7 6.66 -9.93 -9.96
C ASN A 7 5.94 -8.71 -10.58
N PHE A 8 5.24 -7.91 -9.75
CA PHE A 8 4.56 -6.69 -10.20
C PHE A 8 5.51 -5.69 -10.88
N GLU A 9 4.96 -4.90 -11.81
CA GLU A 9 5.72 -3.89 -12.56
C GLU A 9 6.42 -2.89 -11.62
N ALA A 10 7.64 -2.47 -12.00
CA ALA A 10 8.47 -1.50 -11.28
C ALA A 10 8.85 -1.86 -9.83
N ARG A 11 8.53 -3.08 -9.36
CA ARG A 11 8.83 -3.51 -7.98
C ARG A 11 10.22 -4.10 -7.80
N ILE A 12 10.73 -4.85 -8.79
CA ILE A 12 12.03 -5.53 -8.69
C ILE A 12 13.16 -4.57 -9.02
N HIS A 13 13.09 -3.91 -10.18
CA HIS A 13 14.06 -2.92 -10.61
C HIS A 13 13.41 -2.01 -11.67
N PRO A 14 13.64 -0.68 -11.66
CA PRO A 14 12.97 0.27 -12.56
C PRO A 14 13.25 0.02 -14.05
N ASN A 15 14.43 -0.52 -14.38
CA ASN A 15 14.81 -0.82 -15.78
C ASN A 15 14.26 -2.17 -16.29
N ILE A 16 13.56 -2.95 -15.45
CA ILE A 16 13.07 -4.28 -15.82
C ILE A 16 11.57 -4.22 -16.10
N ARG A 17 11.20 -4.46 -17.36
CA ARG A 17 9.80 -4.50 -17.81
C ARG A 17 9.12 -5.85 -17.55
N ALA A 18 9.85 -6.95 -17.59
CA ALA A 18 9.32 -8.30 -17.45
C ALA A 18 10.00 -9.05 -16.30
N ASN A 19 9.19 -9.57 -15.38
CA ASN A 19 9.65 -10.28 -14.20
C ASN A 19 8.95 -11.64 -14.13
N TYR A 20 9.71 -12.73 -13.99
CA TYR A 20 9.19 -14.10 -13.96
C TYR A 20 9.53 -14.76 -12.63
N LEU A 21 8.51 -15.36 -12.00
CA LEU A 21 8.67 -16.19 -10.81
C LEU A 21 9.03 -17.61 -11.26
N ALA A 22 10.09 -18.16 -10.67
CA ALA A 22 10.56 -19.51 -10.97
C ALA A 22 11.16 -20.15 -9.72
N SER A 23 11.33 -21.47 -9.72
CA SER A 23 12.04 -22.15 -8.64
C SER A 23 13.52 -21.72 -8.60
N PRO A 24 14.22 -21.80 -7.45
CA PRO A 24 15.64 -21.49 -7.35
C PRO A 24 16.53 -22.11 -8.45
N PRO A 25 16.42 -23.41 -8.81
CA PRO A 25 17.24 -23.98 -9.89
C PRO A 25 16.92 -23.38 -11.27
N LEU A 26 15.68 -22.99 -11.55
CA LEU A 26 15.36 -22.29 -12.79
C LEU A 26 15.96 -20.88 -12.85
N VAL A 27 16.06 -20.18 -11.71
CA VAL A 27 16.76 -18.88 -11.68
C VAL A 27 18.21 -19.05 -12.14
N VAL A 28 18.90 -20.10 -11.67
CA VAL A 28 20.25 -20.44 -12.10
C VAL A 28 20.29 -20.80 -13.60
N ALA A 29 19.37 -21.64 -14.07
CA ALA A 29 19.30 -22.02 -15.49
C ALA A 29 19.11 -20.81 -16.42
N PHE A 30 18.20 -19.90 -16.09
CA PHE A 30 17.99 -18.67 -16.87
C PHE A 30 19.18 -17.69 -16.75
N ALA A 31 19.92 -17.71 -15.64
CA ALA A 31 21.14 -16.93 -15.49
C ALA A 31 22.26 -17.46 -16.41
N LEU A 32 22.42 -18.79 -16.48
CA LEU A 32 23.36 -19.45 -17.38
C LEU A 32 23.01 -19.19 -18.86
N ALA A 33 21.73 -19.32 -19.22
CA ALA A 33 21.27 -19.07 -20.58
C ALA A 33 21.33 -17.59 -20.99
N GLY A 34 21.34 -16.66 -20.03
CA GLY A 34 21.40 -15.21 -20.27
C GLY A 34 20.15 -14.59 -20.92
N ARG A 35 19.11 -15.38 -21.19
CA ARG A 35 17.86 -14.92 -21.83
C ARG A 35 16.65 -15.73 -21.34
N ALA A 36 15.49 -15.08 -21.29
CA ALA A 36 14.25 -15.72 -20.83
C ALA A 36 13.43 -16.37 -21.96
N ASN A 37 13.71 -16.04 -23.21
CA ASN A 37 13.01 -16.56 -24.39
C ASN A 37 13.69 -17.81 -24.99
N ILE A 38 14.27 -18.65 -24.14
CA ILE A 38 14.91 -19.92 -24.51
C ILE A 38 13.92 -21.08 -24.36
N ASP A 39 13.90 -22.01 -25.31
CA ASP A 39 13.27 -23.31 -25.14
C ASP A 39 14.23 -24.26 -24.41
N LEU A 40 14.08 -24.37 -23.09
CA LEU A 40 14.90 -25.21 -22.22
C LEU A 40 14.81 -26.72 -22.55
N THR A 41 13.87 -27.14 -23.41
CA THR A 41 13.72 -28.55 -23.81
C THR A 41 14.57 -28.91 -25.04
N THR A 42 14.83 -27.95 -25.91
CA THR A 42 15.51 -28.18 -27.21
C THR A 42 16.76 -27.35 -27.43
N GLU A 43 16.96 -26.27 -26.68
CA GLU A 43 18.14 -25.39 -26.79
C GLU A 43 19.13 -25.64 -25.64
N PRO A 44 20.46 -25.62 -25.92
CA PRO A 44 21.47 -25.73 -24.88
C PRO A 44 21.53 -24.47 -24.02
N LEU A 45 21.90 -24.62 -22.75
CA LEU A 45 22.16 -23.51 -21.82
C LEU A 45 23.47 -22.79 -22.14
N GLY A 46 24.44 -23.51 -22.71
CA GLY A 46 25.75 -23.00 -23.07
C GLY A 46 26.62 -24.11 -23.67
N THR A 47 27.92 -23.81 -23.80
CA THR A 47 28.92 -24.73 -24.31
C THR A 47 29.86 -25.15 -23.18
N GLY A 48 30.11 -26.45 -23.05
CA GLY A 48 31.04 -27.03 -22.09
C GLY A 48 32.49 -26.68 -22.40
N SER A 49 33.39 -26.97 -21.46
CA SER A 49 34.84 -26.77 -21.65
C SER A 49 35.44 -27.68 -22.73
N ASP A 50 34.73 -28.74 -23.09
CA ASP A 50 35.03 -29.68 -24.17
C ASP A 50 34.51 -29.22 -25.54
N GLY A 51 33.77 -28.11 -25.58
CA GLY A 51 33.16 -27.58 -26.81
C GLY A 51 31.78 -28.13 -27.13
N GLU A 52 31.24 -29.03 -26.30
CA GLU A 52 29.95 -29.68 -26.54
C GLU A 52 28.77 -28.84 -25.98
N PRO A 53 27.58 -28.91 -26.59
CA PRO A 53 26.40 -28.22 -26.10
C PRO A 53 25.88 -28.87 -24.80
N VAL A 54 25.69 -28.07 -23.76
CA VAL A 54 25.17 -28.53 -22.45
C VAL A 54 23.70 -28.13 -22.31
N PHE A 55 22.83 -29.11 -22.11
CA PHE A 55 21.38 -28.90 -21.96
C PHE A 55 20.94 -28.93 -20.49
N LEU A 56 19.77 -28.35 -20.21
CA LEU A 56 19.22 -28.31 -18.85
C LEU A 56 19.11 -29.72 -18.22
N ARG A 57 18.67 -30.71 -19.01
CA ARG A 57 18.52 -32.10 -18.58
C ARG A 57 19.81 -32.75 -18.06
N GLU A 58 20.97 -32.23 -18.43
CA GLU A 58 22.28 -32.75 -18.00
C GLU A 58 22.73 -32.12 -16.67
N LEU A 59 22.19 -30.96 -16.31
CA LEU A 59 22.53 -30.24 -15.08
C LEU A 59 21.44 -30.35 -14.00
N TRP A 60 20.23 -30.75 -14.38
CA TRP A 60 19.08 -30.75 -13.49
C TRP A 60 19.14 -31.92 -12.51
N PRO A 61 19.22 -31.66 -11.19
CA PRO A 61 19.32 -32.73 -10.21
C PRO A 61 18.00 -33.50 -10.14
N SER A 62 18.11 -34.83 -10.04
CA SER A 62 16.99 -35.72 -9.76
C SER A 62 16.53 -35.60 -8.30
N SER A 63 15.32 -36.06 -8.02
CA SER A 63 14.79 -36.12 -6.65
C SER A 63 15.66 -36.99 -5.74
N ASP A 64 16.26 -38.06 -6.28
CA ASP A 64 17.10 -38.98 -5.51
C ASP A 64 18.45 -38.34 -5.15
N GLU A 65 19.09 -37.63 -6.08
CA GLU A 65 20.31 -36.86 -5.82
C GLU A 65 20.06 -35.75 -4.77
N ILE A 66 18.92 -35.07 -4.82
CA ILE A 66 18.53 -34.10 -3.79
C ILE A 66 18.35 -34.79 -2.44
N ALA A 67 17.61 -35.91 -2.41
CA ALA A 67 17.34 -36.65 -1.18
C ALA A 67 18.63 -37.18 -0.53
N GLU A 68 19.61 -37.61 -1.33
CA GLU A 68 20.92 -38.07 -0.86
C GLU A 68 21.69 -36.96 -0.14
N VAL A 69 21.58 -35.72 -0.58
CA VAL A 69 22.31 -34.59 0.02
C VAL A 69 21.56 -33.87 1.15
N MET A 70 20.24 -34.04 1.26
CA MET A 70 19.41 -33.37 2.28
C MET A 70 19.85 -33.58 3.74
N PRO A 71 20.32 -34.77 4.17
CA PRO A 71 20.82 -34.98 5.53
C PRO A 71 21.99 -34.06 5.90
N PHE A 72 22.84 -33.70 4.93
CA PHE A 72 23.96 -32.78 5.17
C PHE A 72 23.51 -31.32 5.33
N ALA A 73 22.32 -30.97 4.84
CA ALA A 73 21.74 -29.63 4.95
C ALA A 73 20.93 -29.41 6.25
N THR A 74 20.73 -30.46 7.06
CA THR A 74 19.82 -30.44 8.23
C THR A 74 20.50 -30.73 9.56
N ASP A 75 21.79 -30.39 9.70
CA ASP A 75 22.56 -30.60 10.94
C ASP A 75 22.00 -29.78 12.13
N PRO A 76 21.41 -30.43 13.16
CA PRO A 76 20.86 -29.73 14.32
C PRO A 76 21.89 -28.95 15.13
N ALA A 77 23.17 -29.35 15.10
CA ALA A 77 24.22 -28.63 15.82
C ALA A 77 24.46 -27.24 15.21
N THR A 78 24.40 -27.13 13.88
CA THR A 78 24.48 -25.84 13.17
C THR A 78 23.35 -24.90 13.56
N TYR A 79 22.10 -25.38 13.62
CA TYR A 79 20.98 -24.54 14.09
C TYR A 79 21.19 -24.07 15.52
N ARG A 80 21.55 -24.97 16.46
CA ARG A 80 21.81 -24.56 17.85
C ARG A 80 22.93 -23.54 17.93
N ARG A 81 24.01 -23.72 17.17
CA ARG A 81 25.15 -22.79 17.15
C ARG A 81 24.76 -21.40 16.64
N LEU A 82 24.02 -21.33 15.53
CA LEU A 82 23.64 -20.06 14.90
C LEU A 82 22.55 -19.31 15.66
N TYR A 83 21.65 -20.02 16.36
CA TYR A 83 20.51 -19.42 17.07
C TYR A 83 20.68 -19.31 18.59
N ALA A 84 21.82 -19.74 19.16
CA ALA A 84 22.06 -19.66 20.61
C ALA A 84 22.39 -18.24 21.10
N ASP A 85 22.93 -17.39 20.23
CA ASP A 85 23.44 -16.08 20.63
C ASP A 85 23.42 -15.10 19.44
N PHE A 86 22.44 -14.19 19.46
CA PHE A 86 22.25 -13.19 18.40
C PHE A 86 23.18 -11.98 18.54
N THR A 87 23.98 -11.90 19.61
CA THR A 87 24.90 -10.79 19.86
C THR A 87 26.33 -11.11 19.42
N ARG A 88 26.65 -12.41 19.34
CA ARG A 88 27.97 -12.89 18.89
C ARG A 88 28.27 -12.41 17.48
N ASP A 89 29.46 -11.88 17.27
CA ASP A 89 29.98 -11.40 15.98
C ASP A 89 29.16 -10.24 15.35
N HIS A 90 28.36 -9.53 16.14
CA HIS A 90 27.56 -8.38 15.69
C HIS A 90 28.02 -7.07 16.36
N ASP A 91 29.32 -6.77 16.30
CA ASP A 91 29.93 -5.61 16.99
C ASP A 91 29.25 -4.28 16.65
N LEU A 92 28.90 -4.06 15.38
CA LEU A 92 28.20 -2.83 14.95
C LEU A 92 26.80 -2.72 15.56
N TRP A 93 26.09 -3.83 15.72
CA TRP A 93 24.76 -3.85 16.36
C TRP A 93 24.88 -3.59 17.87
N ASN A 94 25.82 -4.28 18.51
CA ASN A 94 26.08 -4.14 19.95
C ASN A 94 26.57 -2.74 20.33
N ALA A 95 27.20 -2.02 19.38
CA ALA A 95 27.67 -0.65 19.57
C ALA A 95 26.58 0.43 19.43
N ILE A 96 25.34 0.07 19.02
CA ILE A 96 24.24 1.03 18.91
C ILE A 96 23.81 1.46 20.31
N ALA A 97 24.07 2.72 20.67
CA ALA A 97 23.54 3.30 21.90
C ALA A 97 22.01 3.37 21.86
N ALA A 98 21.35 2.77 22.85
CA ALA A 98 19.89 2.82 23.00
C ALA A 98 19.52 3.60 24.27
N PRO A 99 18.47 4.44 24.23
CA PRO A 99 17.98 5.11 25.43
C PRO A 99 17.42 4.10 26.44
N SER A 100 17.55 4.41 27.74
CA SER A 100 16.97 3.62 28.82
C SER A 100 15.57 4.14 29.19
N GLY A 101 14.62 3.23 29.46
CA GLY A 101 13.28 3.58 29.93
C GLY A 101 12.17 2.89 29.15
N GLN A 102 10.92 3.19 29.49
CA GLN A 102 9.72 2.62 28.84
C GLN A 102 9.05 3.57 27.85
N VAL A 103 9.42 4.86 27.87
CA VAL A 103 8.82 5.91 27.02
C VAL A 103 9.89 6.46 26.08
N TYR A 104 9.57 6.51 24.79
CA TYR A 104 10.42 7.11 23.78
C TYR A 104 10.30 8.64 23.82
N ASP A 105 11.42 9.34 23.78
CA ASP A 105 11.54 10.80 23.97
C ASP A 105 11.31 11.61 22.68
N TRP A 106 11.14 10.94 21.53
CA TRP A 106 10.85 11.54 20.23
C TRP A 106 11.81 12.69 19.85
N PRO A 107 13.12 12.43 19.74
CA PRO A 107 14.07 13.45 19.32
C PRO A 107 13.74 13.92 17.89
N PRO A 108 14.09 15.18 17.52
CA PRO A 108 13.94 15.67 16.15
C PRO A 108 14.62 14.70 15.16
N SER A 109 13.84 14.13 14.25
CA SER A 109 14.32 13.07 13.37
C SER A 109 13.50 12.98 12.09
N THR A 110 14.19 12.79 10.96
CA THR A 110 13.57 12.51 9.67
C THR A 110 13.31 11.01 9.44
N ASN A 111 13.58 10.15 10.43
CA ASN A 111 13.38 8.69 10.35
C ASN A 111 12.31 8.16 11.29
N ILE A 112 12.25 8.65 12.53
CA ILE A 112 11.27 8.26 13.54
C ILE A 112 10.62 9.53 14.09
N ALA A 113 9.31 9.66 13.95
CA ALA A 113 8.56 10.83 14.44
C ALA A 113 7.27 10.38 15.13
N LYS A 114 6.83 11.13 16.15
CA LYS A 114 5.60 10.83 16.88
C LYS A 114 4.41 10.94 15.92
N PRO A 115 3.68 9.85 15.64
CA PRO A 115 2.57 9.91 14.71
C PRO A 115 1.34 10.59 15.35
N PRO A 116 0.50 11.26 14.55
CA PRO A 116 -0.68 12.00 15.04
C PRO A 116 -1.92 11.11 15.26
N PHE A 117 -1.76 9.78 15.32
CA PHE A 117 -2.91 8.84 15.40
C PHE A 117 -3.77 9.00 16.66
N PHE A 118 -3.25 9.67 17.69
CA PHE A 118 -3.93 9.94 18.95
C PHE A 118 -4.22 11.42 19.17
N ASP A 119 -4.04 12.26 18.15
CA ASP A 119 -4.37 13.68 18.26
C ASP A 119 -5.89 13.82 18.44
N GLY A 120 -6.31 14.60 19.44
CA GLY A 120 -7.72 14.71 19.81
C GLY A 120 -8.31 13.47 20.51
N PHE A 121 -7.47 12.54 20.98
CA PHE A 121 -7.94 11.38 21.75
C PHE A 121 -8.70 11.80 23.02
N SER A 122 -9.81 11.11 23.26
CA SER A 122 -10.65 11.21 24.47
C SER A 122 -11.12 9.81 24.88
N MET A 123 -11.32 9.61 26.19
CA MET A 123 -11.88 8.36 26.74
C MET A 123 -13.26 8.04 26.18
N THR A 124 -14.05 9.06 25.83
CA THR A 124 -15.32 8.89 25.12
C THR A 124 -15.09 9.07 23.61
N PRO A 125 -15.38 8.06 22.78
CA PRO A 125 -15.30 8.20 21.33
C PRO A 125 -16.24 9.30 20.80
N ALA A 126 -15.81 10.00 19.75
CA ALA A 126 -16.69 10.90 19.03
C ALA A 126 -17.79 10.10 18.32
N PRO A 127 -19.03 10.63 18.21
CA PRO A 127 -20.08 9.95 17.49
C PRO A 127 -19.70 9.83 16.02
N VAL A 128 -19.95 8.64 15.45
CA VAL A 128 -19.82 8.43 14.01
C VAL A 128 -21.10 8.93 13.34
N GLY A 129 -20.94 9.80 12.34
CA GLY A 129 -22.06 10.37 11.60
C GLY A 129 -21.94 10.14 10.09
N ASP A 130 -23.01 10.52 9.40
CA ASP A 130 -23.05 10.57 7.95
C ASP A 130 -21.97 11.51 7.39
N ILE A 131 -21.49 11.23 6.18
CA ILE A 131 -20.47 12.04 5.52
C ILE A 131 -21.18 12.91 4.50
N HIS A 132 -21.17 14.23 4.68
CA HIS A 132 -21.88 15.17 3.81
C HIS A 132 -20.91 15.95 2.91
N ASP A 133 -21.37 16.24 1.69
CA ASP A 133 -20.70 17.15 0.74
C ASP A 133 -19.23 16.79 0.43
N ALA A 134 -18.93 15.48 0.42
CA ALA A 134 -17.60 14.99 0.14
C ALA A 134 -17.21 15.15 -1.34
N LYS A 135 -15.91 15.19 -1.59
CA LYS A 135 -15.30 15.21 -2.93
C LYS A 135 -14.56 13.91 -3.24
N ALA A 136 -14.49 13.54 -4.51
CA ALA A 136 -13.60 12.47 -4.95
C ALA A 136 -12.14 12.96 -4.85
N LEU A 137 -11.30 12.24 -4.11
CA LEU A 137 -9.85 12.48 -4.12
C LEU A 137 -9.19 11.76 -5.30
N LEU A 138 -9.69 10.56 -5.65
CA LEU A 138 -9.15 9.69 -6.69
C LEU A 138 -10.27 8.86 -7.31
N LEU A 139 -10.25 8.68 -8.62
CA LEU A 139 -10.98 7.63 -9.34
C LEU A 139 -9.96 6.65 -9.91
N LEU A 140 -9.91 5.43 -9.39
CA LEU A 140 -8.89 4.44 -9.73
C LEU A 140 -9.49 3.27 -10.50
N GLY A 141 -8.65 2.61 -11.30
CA GLY A 141 -9.02 1.39 -12.04
C GLY A 141 -8.99 0.13 -11.16
N ASP A 142 -8.90 -1.02 -11.84
CA ASP A 142 -8.80 -2.33 -11.21
C ASP A 142 -7.37 -2.64 -10.72
N SER A 143 -7.26 -3.61 -9.81
CA SER A 143 -6.02 -4.19 -9.27
C SER A 143 -5.01 -3.16 -8.75
N VAL A 144 -5.50 -2.08 -8.13
CA VAL A 144 -4.66 -1.09 -7.45
C VAL A 144 -3.98 -1.75 -6.26
N THR A 145 -2.72 -2.11 -6.44
CA THR A 145 -1.92 -2.71 -5.38
C THR A 145 -1.60 -1.77 -4.22
N THR A 146 -1.24 -2.31 -3.06
CA THR A 146 -0.69 -1.52 -1.94
C THR A 146 0.63 -0.82 -2.26
N ASP A 147 1.34 -1.22 -3.32
CA ASP A 147 2.50 -0.50 -3.85
C ASP A 147 2.08 0.81 -4.54
N HIS A 148 0.91 0.86 -5.17
CA HIS A 148 0.37 2.10 -5.72
C HIS A 148 -0.08 3.07 -4.62
N ILE A 149 -0.72 2.53 -3.57
CA ILE A 149 -1.24 3.32 -2.44
C ILE A 149 -0.10 3.79 -1.53
N SER A 150 0.88 2.95 -1.23
CA SER A 150 2.01 3.27 -0.36
C SER A 150 3.31 2.69 -0.95
N PRO A 151 3.97 3.40 -1.88
CA PRO A 151 5.23 2.96 -2.48
C PRO A 151 6.32 2.79 -1.42
N ALA A 152 7.26 1.88 -1.67
CA ALA A 152 8.38 1.60 -0.76
C ALA A 152 9.75 1.94 -1.34
N GLY A 153 9.83 2.23 -2.65
CA GLY A 153 11.08 2.50 -3.35
C GLY A 153 11.63 3.91 -3.12
N SER A 154 12.62 4.29 -3.94
CA SER A 154 13.16 5.65 -3.98
C SER A 154 12.16 6.64 -4.57
N PHE A 155 12.38 7.92 -4.28
CA PHE A 155 11.54 9.03 -4.75
C PHE A 155 12.39 10.25 -5.14
N ARG A 156 11.80 11.14 -5.93
CA ARG A 156 12.48 12.32 -6.49
C ARG A 156 12.40 13.50 -5.52
N GLU A 157 13.37 14.39 -5.61
CA GLU A 157 13.37 15.68 -4.90
C GLU A 157 12.14 16.53 -5.21
N THR A 158 11.60 16.43 -6.43
CA THR A 158 10.39 17.15 -6.86
C THR A 158 9.08 16.59 -6.32
N SER A 159 9.12 15.49 -5.55
CA SER A 159 7.93 14.95 -4.89
C SER A 159 7.64 15.68 -3.58
N PRO A 160 6.40 15.67 -3.05
CA PRO A 160 6.10 16.31 -1.77
C PRO A 160 7.02 15.85 -0.64
N ALA A 161 7.32 14.55 -0.55
CA ALA A 161 8.24 14.00 0.43
C ALA A 161 9.69 14.44 0.22
N GLY A 162 10.11 14.59 -1.04
CA GLY A 162 11.43 15.09 -1.41
C GLY A 162 11.62 16.55 -1.03
N HIS A 163 10.65 17.41 -1.35
CA HIS A 163 10.67 18.82 -0.95
C HIS A 163 10.73 18.96 0.57
N TRP A 164 9.90 18.22 1.31
CA TRP A 164 9.93 18.26 2.77
C TRP A 164 11.29 17.84 3.34
N LEU A 165 11.93 16.78 2.82
CA LEU A 165 13.26 16.37 3.27
C LEU A 165 14.33 17.43 3.01
N LEU A 166 14.28 18.12 1.87
CA LEU A 166 15.19 19.24 1.59
C LEU A 166 14.97 20.40 2.55
N GLU A 167 13.72 20.74 2.89
CA GLU A 167 13.38 21.75 3.90
C GLU A 167 13.90 21.36 5.29
N GLN A 168 13.93 20.06 5.61
CA GLN A 168 14.55 19.54 6.84
C GLN A 168 16.09 19.44 6.76
N GLY A 169 16.72 19.91 5.67
CA GLY A 169 18.17 19.89 5.49
C GLY A 169 18.76 18.52 5.12
N VAL A 170 17.95 17.57 4.69
CA VAL A 170 18.40 16.24 4.25
C VAL A 170 18.76 16.31 2.75
N PRO A 171 20.03 16.05 2.36
CA PRO A 171 20.41 16.10 0.96
C PRO A 171 19.86 14.88 0.20
N ARG A 172 19.73 15.01 -1.13
CA ARG A 172 19.09 14.01 -2.01
C ARG A 172 19.66 12.60 -1.85
N GLU A 173 20.98 12.46 -1.76
CA GLU A 173 21.68 11.20 -1.58
C GLU A 173 21.31 10.47 -0.28
N ALA A 174 20.83 11.22 0.72
CA ALA A 174 20.40 10.70 2.02
C ALA A 174 18.90 10.41 2.09
N PHE A 175 18.12 10.62 1.01
CA PHE A 175 16.67 10.34 1.02
C PHE A 175 16.35 8.88 1.36
N ASN A 176 17.19 7.96 0.89
CA ASN A 176 16.98 6.52 0.98
C ASN A 176 15.68 6.13 0.25
N SER A 177 14.76 5.41 0.90
CA SER A 177 13.52 4.92 0.29
C SER A 177 12.31 5.20 1.18
N TYR A 178 11.11 5.25 0.61
CA TYR A 178 9.89 5.33 1.43
C TYR A 178 9.84 4.19 2.47
N GLY A 179 10.29 2.99 2.10
CA GLY A 179 10.38 1.86 3.02
C GLY A 179 11.24 2.14 4.26
N SER A 180 12.39 2.80 4.09
CA SER A 180 13.27 3.19 5.20
C SER A 180 12.69 4.31 6.08
N ARG A 181 11.72 5.07 5.56
CA ARG A 181 11.13 6.24 6.22
C ARG A 181 9.80 5.94 6.93
N ARG A 182 9.43 4.66 7.04
CA ARG A 182 8.16 4.22 7.65
C ARG A 182 7.94 4.65 9.11
N GLY A 183 9.00 5.00 9.83
CA GLY A 183 8.89 5.54 11.19
C GLY A 183 8.51 7.02 11.24
N ASN A 184 8.49 7.72 10.10
CA ASN A 184 8.21 9.14 10.02
C ASN A 184 6.95 9.40 9.17
N HIS A 185 5.89 9.89 9.82
CA HIS A 185 4.60 10.10 9.16
C HIS A 185 4.60 11.25 8.16
N ASP A 186 5.40 12.30 8.36
CA ASP A 186 5.51 13.41 7.41
C ASP A 186 5.94 12.94 6.03
N VAL A 187 6.92 12.03 5.96
CA VAL A 187 7.38 11.44 4.70
C VAL A 187 6.33 10.49 4.12
N MET A 188 5.75 9.63 4.96
CA MET A 188 4.88 8.56 4.49
C MET A 188 3.52 9.05 4.01
N VAL A 189 2.93 10.07 4.65
CA VAL A 189 1.70 10.71 4.17
C VAL A 189 1.92 11.38 2.82
N ARG A 190 3.04 12.11 2.67
CA ARG A 190 3.47 12.71 1.39
C ARG A 190 3.77 11.67 0.30
N GLY A 191 4.15 10.46 0.70
CA GLY A 191 4.35 9.32 -0.19
C GLY A 191 3.07 8.55 -0.53
N THR A 192 1.94 8.83 0.13
CA THR A 192 0.71 8.08 -0.09
C THR A 192 0.08 8.47 -1.43
N PHE A 193 -0.25 7.45 -2.24
CA PHE A 193 -0.61 7.55 -3.65
C PHE A 193 0.46 8.22 -4.53
N ALA A 194 1.72 8.31 -4.09
CA ALA A 194 2.80 8.95 -4.84
C ALA A 194 3.54 8.00 -5.82
N ASN A 195 3.00 6.80 -6.06
CA ASN A 195 3.63 5.83 -6.96
C ASN A 195 3.65 6.36 -8.40
N VAL A 196 4.80 6.25 -9.06
CA VAL A 196 4.99 6.74 -10.45
C VAL A 196 4.12 6.06 -11.50
N ARG A 197 3.45 4.95 -11.17
CA ARG A 197 2.57 4.17 -12.06
C ARG A 197 1.09 4.23 -11.70
N VAL A 198 0.72 4.90 -10.60
CA VAL A 198 -0.71 5.04 -10.27
C VAL A 198 -1.38 5.89 -11.34
N LYS A 199 -2.62 5.53 -11.71
CA LYS A 199 -3.41 6.20 -12.74
C LYS A 199 -4.70 6.68 -12.10
N ASN A 200 -4.82 8.00 -11.96
CA ASN A 200 -6.08 8.62 -11.57
C ASN A 200 -6.88 8.96 -12.84
N LEU A 201 -8.09 8.45 -12.91
CA LEU A 201 -8.97 8.53 -14.07
C LEU A 201 -9.80 9.83 -14.11
N MET A 202 -9.68 10.66 -13.06
CA MET A 202 -10.11 12.07 -13.10
C MET A 202 -9.22 12.91 -14.02
N LEU A 203 -7.95 12.52 -14.22
CA LEU A 203 -7.03 13.30 -15.02
C LEU A 203 -7.35 13.15 -16.51
N PRO A 204 -7.28 14.25 -17.29
CA PRO A 204 -7.41 14.17 -18.73
C PRO A 204 -6.31 13.30 -19.32
N LEU A 205 -6.57 12.73 -20.50
CA LEU A 205 -5.54 12.05 -21.26
C LEU A 205 -4.43 13.03 -21.65
N ASN A 206 -3.20 12.51 -21.74
CA ASN A 206 -2.10 13.23 -22.36
C ASN A 206 -2.44 13.54 -23.84
N PRO A 207 -1.77 14.52 -24.47
CA PRO A 207 -1.99 14.85 -25.89
C PRO A 207 -1.82 13.67 -26.86
N ASP A 208 -1.03 12.67 -26.47
CA ASP A 208 -0.80 11.42 -27.24
C ASP A 208 -1.85 10.33 -26.98
N GLY A 209 -2.89 10.63 -26.19
CA GLY A 209 -3.96 9.70 -25.82
C GLY A 209 -3.62 8.75 -24.68
N THR A 210 -2.42 8.83 -24.09
CA THR A 210 -2.03 8.00 -22.94
C THR A 210 -2.59 8.52 -21.63
N ARG A 211 -2.69 7.63 -20.62
CA ARG A 211 -3.09 8.02 -19.26
C ARG A 211 -1.92 8.68 -18.54
N VAL A 212 -2.19 9.74 -17.78
CA VAL A 212 -1.24 10.32 -16.83
C VAL A 212 -0.89 9.29 -15.76
N GLU A 213 0.40 9.04 -15.56
CA GLU A 213 0.92 8.18 -14.50
C GLU A 213 1.60 9.05 -13.42
N GLY A 214 1.42 8.67 -12.15
CA GLY A 214 2.00 9.35 -11.01
C GLY A 214 0.96 9.79 -9.98
N GLY A 215 1.44 10.24 -8.83
CA GLY A 215 0.62 10.64 -7.70
C GLY A 215 -0.04 12.00 -7.85
N TYR A 216 -0.87 12.14 -8.88
CA TYR A 216 -1.56 13.36 -9.23
C TYR A 216 -3.08 13.20 -9.15
N THR A 217 -3.75 14.31 -8.86
CA THR A 217 -5.21 14.42 -8.88
C THR A 217 -5.65 15.82 -9.29
N LEU A 218 -6.95 16.05 -9.36
CA LEU A 218 -7.53 17.37 -9.61
C LEU A 218 -8.02 17.99 -8.30
N ILE A 219 -7.80 19.29 -8.18
CA ILE A 219 -8.47 20.14 -7.20
C ILE A 219 -9.04 21.35 -7.92
N ASP A 220 -10.34 21.57 -7.78
CA ASP A 220 -11.05 22.65 -8.49
C ASP A 220 -10.78 22.67 -10.01
N GLY A 221 -10.52 21.50 -10.61
CA GLY A 221 -10.18 21.33 -12.04
C GLY A 221 -8.69 21.46 -12.39
N GLU A 222 -7.83 21.84 -11.43
CA GLU A 222 -6.39 21.98 -11.63
C GLU A 222 -5.62 20.74 -11.15
N GLN A 223 -4.66 20.29 -11.96
CA GLN A 223 -3.82 19.15 -11.60
C GLN A 223 -2.82 19.52 -10.51
N THR A 224 -2.78 18.74 -9.43
CA THR A 224 -1.82 18.85 -8.34
C THR A 224 -1.43 17.46 -7.80
N THR A 225 -0.57 17.39 -6.79
CA THR A 225 -0.25 16.11 -6.14
C THR A 225 -1.41 15.66 -5.23
N VAL A 226 -1.55 14.34 -5.02
CA VAL A 226 -2.59 13.82 -4.11
C VAL A 226 -2.43 14.37 -2.69
N TYR A 227 -1.19 14.51 -2.22
CA TYR A 227 -0.90 15.08 -0.90
C TYR A 227 -1.37 16.54 -0.78
N ASP A 228 -1.07 17.38 -1.76
CA ASP A 228 -1.45 18.79 -1.73
C ASP A 228 -2.97 18.95 -1.81
N ALA A 229 -3.63 18.16 -2.69
CA ALA A 229 -5.08 18.17 -2.79
C ALA A 229 -5.77 17.76 -1.48
N ALA A 230 -5.30 16.67 -0.86
CA ALA A 230 -5.80 16.19 0.42
C ALA A 230 -5.62 17.23 1.53
N THR A 231 -4.43 17.85 1.61
CA THR A 231 -4.13 18.92 2.59
C THR A 231 -5.09 20.09 2.42
N HIS A 232 -5.37 20.49 1.18
CA HIS A 232 -6.27 21.60 0.89
C HIS A 232 -7.73 21.29 1.23
N TYR A 233 -8.21 20.09 0.92
CA TYR A 233 -9.56 19.67 1.32
C TYR A 233 -9.71 19.60 2.85
N MET A 234 -8.69 19.07 3.55
CA MET A 234 -8.67 19.08 5.02
C MET A 234 -8.70 20.50 5.59
N ALA A 235 -7.92 21.43 5.03
CA ALA A 235 -7.93 22.84 5.45
C ALA A 235 -9.29 23.53 5.21
N ARG A 236 -10.04 23.12 4.19
CA ARG A 236 -11.41 23.58 3.90
C ARG A 236 -12.49 22.85 4.71
N GLY A 237 -12.14 21.82 5.48
CA GLY A 237 -13.11 20.97 6.18
C GLY A 237 -13.98 20.11 5.24
N VAL A 238 -13.53 19.88 4.00
CA VAL A 238 -14.25 19.10 2.99
C VAL A 238 -13.82 17.64 3.08
N PRO A 239 -14.73 16.69 3.38
CA PRO A 239 -14.38 15.28 3.42
C PRO A 239 -14.06 14.74 2.01
N THR A 240 -13.21 13.72 1.93
CA THR A 240 -12.87 13.09 0.65
C THR A 240 -13.13 11.59 0.64
N ILE A 241 -13.40 11.07 -0.56
CA ILE A 241 -13.68 9.66 -0.85
C ILE A 241 -12.74 9.21 -1.98
N VAL A 242 -12.24 7.98 -1.90
CA VAL A 242 -11.52 7.33 -3.01
C VAL A 242 -12.44 6.32 -3.67
N PHE A 243 -12.50 6.32 -5.00
CA PHE A 243 -13.19 5.29 -5.76
C PHE A 243 -12.19 4.38 -6.48
N ALA A 244 -12.50 3.09 -6.58
CA ALA A 244 -11.65 2.12 -7.23
C ALA A 244 -12.43 1.01 -7.95
N GLY A 245 -11.73 0.27 -8.81
CA GLY A 245 -12.25 -0.91 -9.48
C GLY A 245 -12.20 -2.17 -8.61
N GLU A 246 -11.91 -3.30 -9.24
CA GLU A 246 -11.77 -4.62 -8.60
C GLU A 246 -10.42 -4.75 -7.87
N GLU A 247 -10.37 -5.64 -6.87
CA GLU A 247 -9.16 -6.04 -6.14
C GLU A 247 -8.37 -4.87 -5.53
N TYR A 248 -9.07 -3.85 -5.04
CA TYR A 248 -8.44 -2.68 -4.43
C TYR A 248 -7.62 -3.09 -3.19
N GLY A 249 -6.34 -2.70 -3.19
CA GLY A 249 -5.39 -3.01 -2.12
C GLY A 249 -4.65 -4.34 -2.27
N THR A 250 -4.64 -4.96 -3.44
CA THR A 250 -3.96 -6.24 -3.63
C THR A 250 -2.43 -6.17 -3.39
N GLY A 251 -1.81 -7.29 -3.03
CA GLY A 251 -0.36 -7.39 -2.88
C GLY A 251 0.15 -7.43 -1.44
N SER A 252 1.12 -6.59 -1.10
CA SER A 252 1.79 -6.67 0.20
C SER A 252 0.92 -6.12 1.32
N SER A 253 0.84 -6.81 2.45
CA SER A 253 0.36 -6.16 3.67
C SER A 253 1.29 -4.98 3.98
N ARG A 254 0.75 -3.76 3.86
CA ARG A 254 1.40 -2.49 4.20
C ARG A 254 0.37 -1.70 4.98
N ASP A 255 0.60 -1.59 6.28
CA ASP A 255 -0.21 -0.78 7.19
C ASP A 255 -0.28 0.68 6.72
N TRP A 256 0.81 1.22 6.18
CA TRP A 256 0.88 2.55 5.60
C TRP A 256 -0.05 2.80 4.41
N ALA A 257 -0.53 1.77 3.72
CA ALA A 257 -1.57 1.94 2.71
C ALA A 257 -2.90 2.40 3.34
N ALA A 258 -3.21 1.97 4.56
CA ALA A 258 -4.37 2.45 5.30
C ALA A 258 -4.06 3.69 6.16
N LYS A 259 -2.93 3.70 6.87
CA LYS A 259 -2.52 4.86 7.69
C LYS A 259 -2.36 6.12 6.86
N GLY A 260 -1.70 6.01 5.71
CA GLY A 260 -1.54 7.12 4.76
C GLY A 260 -2.89 7.62 4.26
N THR A 261 -3.77 6.71 3.82
CA THR A 261 -5.13 7.04 3.37
C THR A 261 -5.91 7.79 4.45
N ALA A 262 -5.88 7.32 5.70
CA ALA A 262 -6.54 7.97 6.82
C ALA A 262 -5.93 9.36 7.13
N LEU A 263 -4.60 9.49 7.12
CA LEU A 263 -3.91 10.76 7.39
C LEU A 263 -4.00 11.78 6.25
N LEU A 264 -4.34 11.35 5.03
CA LEU A 264 -4.80 12.24 3.95
C LEU A 264 -6.25 12.72 4.15
N GLY A 265 -6.92 12.32 5.24
CA GLY A 265 -8.27 12.76 5.57
C GLY A 265 -9.39 12.02 4.82
N VAL A 266 -9.07 10.95 4.07
CA VAL A 266 -10.06 10.14 3.34
C VAL A 266 -11.02 9.48 4.33
N LYS A 267 -12.32 9.69 4.15
CA LYS A 267 -13.36 9.17 5.05
C LYS A 267 -13.88 7.81 4.63
N ALA A 268 -13.92 7.55 3.33
CA ALA A 268 -14.37 6.28 2.79
C ALA A 268 -13.60 5.90 1.52
N VAL A 269 -13.53 4.60 1.26
CA VAL A 269 -13.11 4.04 -0.02
C VAL A 269 -14.27 3.26 -0.60
N VAL A 270 -14.68 3.56 -1.83
CA VAL A 270 -15.74 2.83 -2.55
C VAL A 270 -15.12 2.05 -3.71
N ALA A 271 -15.19 0.72 -3.67
CA ALA A 271 -14.56 -0.13 -4.70
C ALA A 271 -15.54 -1.18 -5.25
N LYS A 272 -15.22 -1.80 -6.40
CA LYS A 272 -15.97 -2.98 -6.87
C LYS A 272 -15.68 -4.20 -6.00
N SER A 273 -14.43 -4.34 -5.53
CA SER A 273 -14.02 -5.35 -4.56
C SER A 273 -12.71 -4.95 -3.87
N PHE A 274 -12.43 -5.57 -2.72
CA PHE A 274 -11.22 -5.32 -1.92
C PHE A 274 -10.42 -6.60 -1.74
N GLU A 275 -9.09 -6.46 -1.65
CA GLU A 275 -8.26 -7.50 -1.03
C GLU A 275 -8.54 -7.54 0.49
N ARG A 276 -8.62 -8.75 1.04
CA ARG A 276 -9.09 -9.04 2.41
C ARG A 276 -8.29 -8.31 3.50
N ILE A 277 -6.95 -8.33 3.42
CA ILE A 277 -6.08 -7.71 4.42
C ILE A 277 -6.19 -6.19 4.32
N HIS A 278 -6.18 -5.63 3.11
CA HIS A 278 -6.28 -4.18 2.95
C HIS A 278 -7.62 -3.62 3.45
N ARG A 279 -8.74 -4.29 3.14
CA ARG A 279 -10.07 -3.94 3.69
C ARG A 279 -10.03 -3.81 5.22
N SER A 280 -9.47 -4.83 5.88
CA SER A 280 -9.37 -4.87 7.35
C SER A 280 -8.51 -3.72 7.90
N ASN A 281 -7.41 -3.39 7.21
CA ASN A 281 -6.54 -2.28 7.59
C ASN A 281 -7.23 -0.91 7.47
N LEU A 282 -8.09 -0.70 6.44
CA LEU A 282 -8.88 0.53 6.30
C LEU A 282 -9.80 0.71 7.52
N VAL A 283 -10.55 -0.33 7.89
CA VAL A 283 -11.41 -0.31 9.08
C VAL A 283 -10.60 -0.03 10.34
N GLY A 284 -9.45 -0.70 10.49
CA GLY A 284 -8.54 -0.49 11.61
C GLY A 284 -8.00 0.94 11.72
N MET A 285 -8.00 1.71 10.64
CA MET A 285 -7.61 3.12 10.62
C MET A 285 -8.80 4.09 10.59
N GLY A 286 -10.04 3.60 10.77
CA GLY A 286 -11.24 4.44 10.77
C GLY A 286 -11.68 4.93 9.39
N VAL A 287 -11.21 4.31 8.30
CA VAL A 287 -11.65 4.60 6.93
C VAL A 287 -12.72 3.58 6.54
N LEU A 288 -13.88 4.04 6.10
CA LEU A 288 -15.01 3.16 5.79
C LEU A 288 -14.85 2.46 4.42
N PRO A 289 -14.65 1.13 4.35
CA PRO A 289 -14.63 0.43 3.07
C PRO A 289 -16.06 0.13 2.63
N LEU A 290 -16.41 0.57 1.43
CA LEU A 290 -17.73 0.41 0.82
C LEU A 290 -17.57 -0.29 -0.52
N GLN A 291 -18.49 -1.19 -0.83
CA GLN A 291 -18.48 -1.93 -2.08
C GLN A 291 -19.71 -1.59 -2.91
N PHE A 292 -19.53 -1.36 -4.21
CA PHE A 292 -20.66 -1.26 -5.13
C PHE A 292 -21.53 -2.52 -5.09
N ALA A 293 -22.84 -2.35 -5.20
CA ALA A 293 -23.76 -3.46 -5.33
C ALA A 293 -23.77 -4.00 -6.77
N ALA A 294 -23.92 -5.33 -6.91
CA ALA A 294 -24.08 -5.99 -8.20
C ALA A 294 -22.99 -5.62 -9.23
N ALA A 295 -23.39 -5.11 -10.41
CA ALA A 295 -22.51 -4.76 -11.51
C ALA A 295 -22.13 -3.26 -11.53
N ASP A 296 -22.52 -2.49 -10.49
CA ASP A 296 -22.24 -1.07 -10.43
C ASP A 296 -20.74 -0.78 -10.24
N SER A 297 -20.33 0.37 -10.73
CA SER A 297 -18.97 0.90 -10.64
C SER A 297 -19.01 2.41 -10.82
N TRP A 298 -17.96 3.11 -10.42
CA TRP A 298 -17.90 4.55 -10.69
C TRP A 298 -17.95 4.84 -12.20
N GLN A 299 -17.44 3.94 -13.05
CA GLN A 299 -17.53 4.04 -14.51
C GLN A 299 -18.96 3.90 -15.03
N SER A 300 -19.72 2.90 -14.58
CA SER A 300 -21.10 2.68 -15.04
C SER A 300 -22.05 3.79 -14.59
N LEU A 301 -21.72 4.45 -13.47
CA LEU A 301 -22.44 5.60 -12.95
C LEU A 301 -22.04 6.93 -13.62
N GLY A 302 -21.01 6.89 -14.47
CA GLY A 302 -20.48 8.03 -15.21
C GLY A 302 -19.83 9.07 -14.31
N LEU A 303 -19.18 8.65 -13.21
CA LEU A 303 -18.52 9.58 -12.30
C LEU A 303 -17.24 10.13 -12.93
N ASP A 304 -17.06 11.44 -12.86
CA ASP A 304 -15.85 12.13 -13.36
C ASP A 304 -15.06 12.87 -12.27
N GLY A 305 -15.59 12.93 -11.05
CA GLY A 305 -14.98 13.55 -9.88
C GLY A 305 -15.42 15.00 -9.63
N SER A 306 -16.24 15.58 -10.52
CA SER A 306 -16.84 16.91 -10.31
C SER A 306 -17.98 16.91 -9.28
N GLU A 307 -18.52 15.72 -8.97
CA GLU A 307 -19.71 15.56 -8.15
C GLU A 307 -19.49 15.91 -6.67
N HIS A 308 -20.60 15.96 -5.94
CA HIS A 308 -20.62 15.99 -4.48
C HIS A 308 -21.26 14.70 -3.96
N PHE A 309 -20.68 14.13 -2.93
CA PHE A 309 -21.06 12.83 -2.39
C PHE A 309 -21.55 12.95 -0.96
N THR A 310 -22.70 12.36 -0.67
CA THR A 310 -23.19 12.19 0.71
C THR A 310 -23.37 10.70 0.99
N LEU A 311 -22.75 10.19 2.07
CA LEU A 311 -22.94 8.84 2.57
C LEU A 311 -23.90 8.86 3.75
N GLU A 312 -25.05 8.22 3.58
CA GLU A 312 -26.16 8.19 4.55
C GLU A 312 -26.30 6.80 5.19
N GLY A 313 -26.84 6.77 6.41
CA GLY A 313 -27.14 5.54 7.16
C GLY A 313 -26.03 5.11 8.13
N ILE A 314 -25.01 5.95 8.31
CA ILE A 314 -23.95 5.74 9.31
C ILE A 314 -24.46 6.18 10.68
N ALA A 315 -25.15 7.33 10.74
CA ALA A 315 -25.64 7.93 11.98
C ALA A 315 -26.71 7.08 12.70
N SER A 316 -27.41 6.19 12.00
CA SER A 316 -28.38 5.26 12.60
C SER A 316 -27.74 4.11 13.38
N GLY A 317 -26.40 4.03 13.39
CA GLY A 317 -25.64 2.90 13.89
C GLY A 317 -25.35 1.92 12.75
N LEU A 318 -24.09 1.47 12.71
CA LEU A 318 -23.63 0.48 11.73
C LEU A 318 -23.78 -0.94 12.28
N GLU A 319 -24.23 -1.84 11.40
CA GLU A 319 -24.17 -3.29 11.56
C GLU A 319 -23.21 -3.90 10.52
N PRO A 320 -22.62 -5.08 10.80
CA PRO A 320 -21.76 -5.76 9.83
C PRO A 320 -22.49 -5.98 8.50
N GLN A 321 -21.83 -5.64 7.39
CA GLN A 321 -22.38 -5.84 6.04
C GLN A 321 -23.71 -5.12 5.76
N GLN A 322 -24.01 -4.04 6.50
CA GLN A 322 -25.17 -3.20 6.24
C GLN A 322 -25.07 -2.50 4.87
N THR A 323 -26.21 -2.32 4.21
CA THR A 323 -26.31 -1.44 3.03
C THR A 323 -26.42 0.02 3.45
N LEU A 324 -25.55 0.86 2.90
CA LEU A 324 -25.58 2.33 3.00
C LEU A 324 -25.99 2.95 1.68
N THR A 325 -26.32 4.24 1.69
CA THR A 325 -26.70 4.97 0.48
C THR A 325 -25.67 6.05 0.16
N LEU A 326 -25.13 6.03 -1.05
CA LEU A 326 -24.36 7.12 -1.61
C LEU A 326 -25.27 8.01 -2.47
N GLN A 327 -25.51 9.22 -2.00
CA GLN A 327 -26.13 10.27 -2.81
C GLN A 327 -25.05 10.97 -3.64
N VAL A 328 -25.20 10.92 -4.95
CA VAL A 328 -24.34 11.61 -5.91
C VAL A 328 -25.09 12.83 -6.42
N ARG A 329 -24.56 14.04 -6.20
CA ARG A 329 -25.06 15.28 -6.80
C ARG A 329 -24.10 15.75 -7.88
N ARG A 330 -24.56 15.75 -9.13
CA ARG A 330 -23.77 16.19 -10.29
C ARG A 330 -23.76 17.71 -10.43
N ALA A 331 -22.84 18.22 -11.25
CA ALA A 331 -22.72 19.65 -11.52
C ALA A 331 -23.98 20.27 -12.17
N ASP A 332 -24.76 19.48 -12.91
CA ASP A 332 -26.04 19.90 -13.51
C ASP A 332 -27.21 19.92 -12.52
N GLY A 333 -26.97 19.56 -11.25
CA GLY A 333 -27.96 19.47 -10.19
C GLY A 333 -28.73 18.15 -10.14
N SER A 334 -28.53 17.24 -11.10
CA SER A 334 -29.13 15.91 -11.05
C SER A 334 -28.57 15.11 -9.87
N THR A 335 -29.42 14.26 -9.29
CA THR A 335 -29.04 13.41 -8.16
C THR A 335 -29.26 11.94 -8.48
N LEU A 336 -28.43 11.09 -7.89
CA LEU A 336 -28.52 9.63 -8.00
C LEU A 336 -28.22 9.01 -6.64
N ALA A 337 -29.10 8.13 -6.17
CA ALA A 337 -28.89 7.32 -4.98
C ALA A 337 -28.34 5.95 -5.39
N VAL A 338 -27.18 5.56 -4.84
CA VAL A 338 -26.50 4.30 -5.15
C VAL A 338 -26.38 3.47 -3.87
N PRO A 339 -26.92 2.24 -3.82
CA PRO A 339 -26.71 1.36 -2.68
C PRO A 339 -25.28 0.83 -2.64
N LEU A 340 -24.64 0.92 -1.47
CA LEU A 340 -23.29 0.42 -1.24
C LEU A 340 -23.30 -0.56 -0.07
N LEU A 341 -22.62 -1.70 -0.23
CA LEU A 341 -22.41 -2.66 0.85
C LEU A 341 -21.28 -2.15 1.77
N CYS A 342 -21.56 -1.94 3.05
CA CYS A 342 -20.55 -1.62 4.05
C CYS A 342 -19.68 -2.85 4.31
N ARG A 343 -18.39 -2.77 3.98
CA ARG A 343 -17.44 -3.88 4.14
C ARG A 343 -16.76 -3.88 5.52
N ILE A 344 -17.51 -3.50 6.54
CA ILE A 344 -17.20 -3.88 7.92
C ILE A 344 -17.83 -5.27 8.11
N ASP A 345 -17.00 -6.29 8.21
CA ASP A 345 -17.44 -7.68 8.01
C ASP A 345 -17.80 -8.35 9.35
N THR A 346 -17.39 -7.78 10.50
CA THR A 346 -17.57 -8.37 11.83
C THR A 346 -17.98 -7.35 12.90
N PRO A 347 -18.61 -7.78 14.02
CA PRO A 347 -18.97 -6.89 15.12
C PRO A 347 -17.78 -6.17 15.78
N ILE A 348 -16.63 -6.84 15.92
CA ILE A 348 -15.44 -6.21 16.53
C ILE A 348 -14.88 -5.09 15.65
N GLU A 349 -14.98 -5.23 14.34
CA GLU A 349 -14.59 -4.17 13.40
C GLU A 349 -15.52 -2.94 13.47
N ILE A 350 -16.81 -3.14 13.80
CA ILE A 350 -17.73 -2.03 14.10
C ILE A 350 -17.23 -1.25 15.32
N GLU A 351 -16.81 -1.94 16.38
CA GLU A 351 -16.26 -1.30 17.58
C GLU A 351 -14.97 -0.52 17.28
N TYR A 352 -14.06 -1.10 16.49
CA TYR A 352 -12.87 -0.38 16.02
C TYR A 352 -13.26 0.90 15.27
N TYR A 353 -14.20 0.83 14.32
CA TYR A 353 -14.63 1.99 13.56
C TYR A 353 -15.30 3.06 14.43
N ARG A 354 -16.18 2.66 15.37
CA ARG A 354 -16.81 3.55 16.36
C ARG A 354 -15.80 4.28 17.23
N HIS A 355 -14.67 3.65 17.50
CA HIS A 355 -13.59 4.22 18.29
C HIS A 355 -12.66 5.13 17.48
N GLY A 356 -12.88 5.29 16.17
CA GLY A 356 -12.00 6.03 15.26
C GLY A 356 -10.78 5.22 14.78
N GLY A 357 -10.81 3.90 14.97
CA GLY A 357 -9.76 2.95 14.60
C GLY A 357 -9.36 2.03 15.76
N ILE A 358 -8.56 1.00 15.43
CA ILE A 358 -8.07 0.00 16.38
C ILE A 358 -7.10 0.62 17.41
N LEU A 359 -6.30 1.62 17.02
CA LEU A 359 -5.33 2.23 17.93
C LEU A 359 -6.01 3.00 19.08
N PRO A 360 -6.96 3.92 18.83
CA PRO A 360 -7.74 4.53 19.91
C PRO A 360 -8.59 3.53 20.70
N TYR A 361 -9.11 2.47 20.06
CA TYR A 361 -9.85 1.41 20.74
C TYR A 361 -8.99 0.73 21.80
N VAL A 362 -7.83 0.19 21.42
CA VAL A 362 -6.91 -0.51 22.32
C VAL A 362 -6.38 0.43 23.41
N LEU A 363 -6.08 1.70 23.09
CA LEU A 363 -5.64 2.65 24.10
C LEU A 363 -6.71 2.91 25.17
N ARG A 364 -8.00 3.00 24.78
CA ARG A 364 -9.10 3.13 25.75
C ARG A 364 -9.23 1.89 26.63
N GLU A 365 -9.08 0.69 26.07
CA GLU A 365 -9.09 -0.54 26.87
C GLU A 365 -7.95 -0.55 27.90
N ILE A 366 -6.72 -0.28 27.48
CA ILE A 366 -5.54 -0.24 28.36
C ILE A 366 -5.68 0.78 29.49
N LEU A 367 -6.35 1.92 29.25
CA LEU A 367 -6.54 2.99 30.24
C LEU A 367 -7.80 2.82 31.11
N ALA A 368 -8.69 1.90 30.74
CA ALA A 368 -9.90 1.58 31.51
C ALA A 368 -9.65 0.49 32.57
N ASP A 369 -8.61 -0.32 32.36
CA ASP A 369 -7.99 -1.19 33.38
C ASP A 369 -7.18 -0.37 34.40
#